data_AF-A0A7D5P0K7-F1
#
_entry.id   AF-A0A7D5P0K7-F1
#
_cell.length_a   1.000
_cell.length_b   1.000
_cell.length_c   1.000
_cell.angle_alpha   90.00
_cell.angle_beta   90.00
_cell.angle_gamma   90.00
#
_symmetry.space_group_name_H-M   'P 1'
#
loop_
_entity.id
_entity.type
_entity.pdbx_description
1 polymer ?
#
loop_
_entity_poly.entity_id
_entity_poly.type
_entity_poly.pdbx_seq_one_letter_code
_entity_poly.pdbx_strand_id
1 'polypeptide(L)'
;MAICVEPTHKGNERLCKVVDRMNSDIEIRTLWRASNITAIDRLGYNDHGPTHIRIVTKTALKMLDLLIEAGMQPSVVKDYKLTEQDAEVIVVLAAALHDIGHAVHRDKHEEYSISMAPQIIRRLLEGIYDEEKAAIMMAEILHAIIAHREDVLPLTLEAGVVRVADALDMEKGRARIPFQAGKVNIHSVSALAIDKVRVKKGTERPILVEIEMSNSAGIFQIDELLRDKVEKSGIRDKITIVVHVPKEEKRIIERLEL
;
A
#
# COMPACT_ATOMS: atom_id res chain seq x y z
N MET A 1 -0.84 -3.60 -16.98
CA MET A 1 -2.05 -3.43 -16.15
C MET A 1 -2.06 -1.99 -15.69
N ALA A 2 -3.21 -1.31 -15.72
CA ALA A 2 -3.33 0.10 -15.34
C ALA A 2 -3.78 0.25 -13.87
N ILE A 3 -3.28 1.29 -13.20
CA ILE A 3 -3.84 1.80 -11.95
C ILE A 3 -5.11 2.56 -12.31
N CYS A 4 -6.24 2.15 -11.75
CA CYS A 4 -7.50 2.87 -11.92
C CYS A 4 -7.89 3.50 -10.58
N VAL A 5 -8.11 4.81 -10.60
CA VAL A 5 -8.60 5.60 -9.46
C VAL A 5 -10.09 5.86 -9.64
N GLU A 6 -10.89 4.80 -9.74
CA GLU A 6 -12.35 4.89 -9.94
C GLU A 6 -13.15 5.01 -8.63
N PRO A 7 -14.27 5.77 -8.62
CA PRO A 7 -14.68 6.72 -9.65
C PRO A 7 -13.90 8.01 -9.44
N THR A 8 -13.09 8.40 -10.44
CA THR A 8 -12.16 9.56 -10.49
C THR A 8 -12.38 10.59 -9.40
N HIS A 9 -11.92 10.23 -8.18
CA HIS A 9 -11.72 11.02 -6.96
C HIS A 9 -12.27 12.46 -7.06
N LYS A 10 -13.60 12.56 -6.95
CA LYS A 10 -14.37 13.80 -6.71
C LYS A 10 -14.03 15.00 -7.63
N GLY A 11 -13.50 14.75 -8.84
CA GLY A 11 -13.16 15.82 -9.79
C GLY A 11 -11.76 16.46 -9.62
N ASN A 12 -10.81 15.79 -8.97
CA ASN A 12 -9.44 16.29 -8.88
C ASN A 12 -8.66 16.05 -10.19
N GLU A 13 -8.61 17.08 -11.03
CA GLU A 13 -7.95 17.01 -12.33
C GLU A 13 -6.44 16.74 -12.24
N ARG A 14 -5.79 17.12 -11.13
CA ARG A 14 -4.34 16.93 -10.96
C ARG A 14 -4.02 15.45 -10.82
N LEU A 15 -4.73 14.75 -9.93
CA LEU A 15 -4.51 13.32 -9.75
C LEU A 15 -4.95 12.51 -10.98
N CYS A 16 -6.01 12.90 -11.69
CA CYS A 16 -6.33 12.31 -13.01
C CYS A 16 -5.12 12.38 -13.97
N LYS A 17 -4.54 13.58 -14.16
CA LYS A 17 -3.37 13.78 -15.02
C LYS A 17 -2.17 12.94 -14.59
N VAL A 18 -1.90 12.88 -13.28
CA VAL A 18 -0.80 12.06 -12.73
C VAL A 18 -1.03 10.57 -13.02
N VAL A 19 -2.23 10.06 -12.81
CA VAL A 19 -2.56 8.64 -13.05
C VAL A 19 -2.47 8.30 -14.53
N ASP A 20 -2.94 9.17 -15.42
CA ASP A 20 -2.83 8.96 -16.87
C ASP A 20 -1.36 8.92 -17.33
N ARG A 21 -0.54 9.85 -16.84
CA ARG A 21 0.91 9.85 -17.08
C ARG A 21 1.55 8.56 -16.57
N MET A 22 1.26 8.17 -15.33
CA MET A 22 1.82 6.96 -14.72
C MET A 22 1.41 5.68 -15.46
N ASN A 23 0.16 5.58 -15.93
CA ASN A 23 -0.33 4.43 -16.69
C ASN A 23 0.26 4.32 -18.10
N SER A 24 0.63 5.45 -18.70
CA SER A 24 1.28 5.51 -20.01
C SER A 24 2.81 5.41 -19.92
N ASP A 25 3.39 5.59 -18.74
CA ASP A 25 4.84 5.54 -18.52
C ASP A 25 5.38 4.09 -18.59
N ILE A 26 6.24 3.85 -19.58
CA ILE A 26 6.83 2.53 -19.83
C ILE A 26 7.87 2.16 -18.77
N GLU A 27 8.59 3.12 -18.21
CA GLU A 27 9.62 2.91 -17.20
C GLU A 27 8.96 2.39 -15.92
N ILE A 28 7.95 3.10 -15.41
CA ILE A 28 7.23 2.73 -14.19
C ILE A 28 6.64 1.31 -14.32
N ARG A 29 5.95 1.04 -15.42
CA ARG A 29 5.34 -0.29 -15.66
C ARG A 29 6.37 -1.40 -15.75
N THR A 30 7.54 -1.10 -16.31
CA THR A 30 8.66 -2.05 -16.38
C THR A 30 9.27 -2.28 -15.01
N LEU A 31 9.42 -1.24 -14.19
CA LEU A 31 9.91 -1.34 -12.82
C LEU A 31 8.98 -2.18 -11.94
N TRP A 32 7.66 -1.98 -11.99
CA TRP A 32 6.72 -2.85 -11.27
C TRP A 32 6.83 -4.32 -11.70
N ARG A 33 7.02 -4.57 -13.00
CA ARG A 33 7.24 -5.94 -13.48
C ARG A 33 8.57 -6.51 -12.96
N ALA A 34 9.64 -5.72 -12.98
CA ALA A 34 10.95 -6.13 -12.48
C ALA A 34 10.91 -6.42 -10.98
N SER A 35 10.27 -5.55 -10.18
CA SER A 35 9.99 -5.77 -8.76
C SER A 35 9.27 -7.08 -8.51
N ASN A 36 8.24 -7.37 -9.32
CA ASN A 36 7.49 -8.61 -9.17
C ASN A 36 8.31 -9.86 -9.50
N ILE A 37 9.17 -9.80 -10.53
CA ILE A 37 10.06 -10.91 -10.87
C ILE A 37 11.05 -11.18 -9.73
N THR A 38 11.59 -10.12 -9.10
CA THR A 38 12.44 -10.29 -7.92
C THR A 38 11.67 -10.96 -6.78
N ALA A 39 10.47 -10.49 -6.48
CA ALA A 39 9.67 -11.06 -5.39
C ALA A 39 9.23 -12.51 -5.65
N ILE A 40 8.54 -12.77 -6.76
CA ILE A 40 7.93 -14.07 -7.05
C ILE A 40 8.96 -15.05 -7.63
N ASP A 41 9.53 -14.75 -8.80
CA ASP A 41 10.32 -15.72 -9.56
C ASP A 41 11.65 -16.02 -8.86
N ARG A 42 12.35 -14.98 -8.37
CA ARG A 42 13.67 -15.15 -7.73
C ARG A 42 13.55 -15.62 -6.28
N LEU A 43 12.71 -14.98 -5.48
CA LEU A 43 12.64 -15.22 -4.03
C LEU A 43 11.49 -16.16 -3.63
N GLY A 44 10.40 -16.20 -4.39
CA GLY A 44 9.23 -17.00 -4.05
C GLY A 44 8.31 -16.37 -3.01
N TYR A 45 8.34 -15.05 -2.92
CA TYR A 45 7.49 -14.26 -2.05
C TYR A 45 6.20 -13.85 -2.76
N ASN A 46 5.33 -13.16 -2.03
CA ASN A 46 4.06 -12.65 -2.54
C ASN A 46 4.29 -11.59 -3.64
N ASP A 47 3.27 -11.36 -4.47
CA ASP A 47 3.31 -10.38 -5.56
C ASP A 47 3.69 -8.99 -5.06
N HIS A 48 4.71 -8.35 -5.65
CA HIS A 48 5.04 -6.92 -5.44
C HIS A 48 4.98 -6.20 -6.79
N GLY A 49 3.99 -6.59 -7.59
CA GLY A 49 3.82 -6.15 -8.97
C GLY A 49 2.63 -5.20 -9.13
N PRO A 50 2.17 -5.00 -10.39
CA PRO A 50 1.08 -4.08 -10.67
C PRO A 50 -0.22 -4.39 -9.89
N THR A 51 -0.48 -5.65 -9.57
CA THR A 51 -1.66 -6.06 -8.79
C THR A 51 -1.60 -5.51 -7.38
N HIS A 52 -0.50 -5.78 -6.68
CA HIS A 52 -0.24 -5.22 -5.36
C HIS A 52 -0.36 -3.70 -5.35
N ILE A 53 0.36 -3.01 -6.24
CA ILE A 53 0.34 -1.55 -6.33
C ILE A 53 -1.08 -1.00 -6.48
N ARG A 54 -1.90 -1.59 -7.36
CA ARG A 54 -3.29 -1.17 -7.53
C ARG A 54 -4.13 -1.35 -6.26
N ILE A 55 -3.92 -2.43 -5.51
CA ILE A 55 -4.65 -2.68 -4.26
C ILE A 55 -4.24 -1.67 -3.19
N VAL A 56 -2.94 -1.43 -3.02
CA VAL A 56 -2.41 -0.47 -2.05
C VAL A 56 -2.92 0.93 -2.37
N THR A 57 -2.78 1.39 -3.62
CA THR A 57 -3.27 2.72 -4.04
C THR A 57 -4.76 2.91 -3.76
N LYS A 58 -5.60 1.92 -4.11
CA LYS A 58 -7.04 1.99 -3.87
C LYS A 58 -7.39 2.01 -2.39
N THR A 59 -6.71 1.18 -1.61
CA THR A 59 -6.92 1.09 -0.16
C THR A 59 -6.48 2.39 0.52
N ALA A 60 -5.33 2.93 0.13
CA ALA A 60 -4.79 4.17 0.68
C ALA A 60 -5.71 5.37 0.40
N LEU A 61 -6.18 5.54 -0.84
CA LEU A 61 -7.17 6.57 -1.17
C LEU A 61 -8.45 6.43 -0.33
N LYS A 62 -9.00 5.21 -0.23
CA LYS A 62 -10.19 4.97 0.57
C LYS A 62 -9.97 5.31 2.05
N MET A 63 -8.81 4.97 2.60
CA MET A 63 -8.47 5.31 3.98
C MET A 63 -8.34 6.81 4.18
N LEU A 64 -7.67 7.52 3.26
CA LEU A 64 -7.56 8.97 3.29
C LEU A 64 -8.95 9.64 3.25
N ASP A 65 -9.83 9.19 2.34
CA ASP A 65 -11.21 9.66 2.24
C ASP A 65 -11.97 9.51 3.56
N LEU A 66 -11.90 8.34 4.20
CA LEU A 66 -12.58 8.09 5.47
C LEU A 66 -12.07 8.96 6.61
N LEU A 67 -10.77 9.28 6.62
CA LEU A 67 -10.16 10.17 7.62
C LEU A 67 -10.61 11.62 7.39
N ILE A 68 -10.59 12.08 6.14
CA ILE A 68 -11.07 13.42 5.76
C ILE A 68 -12.55 13.58 6.08
N GLU A 69 -13.39 12.59 5.74
CA GLU A 69 -14.83 12.58 6.11
C GLU A 69 -15.07 12.64 7.62
N ALA A 70 -14.12 12.15 8.43
CA ALA A 70 -14.16 12.23 9.88
C ALA A 70 -13.58 13.56 10.44
N GLY A 71 -13.27 14.53 9.57
CA GLY A 71 -12.75 15.84 9.94
C GLY A 71 -11.25 15.88 10.22
N MET A 72 -10.51 14.83 9.87
CA MET A 72 -9.05 14.86 9.97
C MET A 72 -8.45 15.65 8.81
N GLN A 73 -7.49 16.50 9.13
CA GLN A 73 -6.80 17.31 8.15
C GLN A 73 -5.51 16.60 7.69
N PRO A 74 -5.30 16.39 6.38
CA PRO A 74 -4.02 15.89 5.86
C PRO A 74 -2.85 16.81 6.22
N SER A 75 -1.64 16.26 6.37
CA SER A 75 -0.48 17.04 6.80
C SER A 75 -0.14 18.13 5.79
N VAL A 76 -0.24 17.84 4.49
CA VAL A 76 0.05 18.83 3.45
C VAL A 76 -0.87 20.06 3.52
N VAL A 77 -2.12 19.87 3.95
CA VAL A 77 -3.09 20.94 4.16
C VAL A 77 -2.74 21.74 5.40
N LYS A 78 -2.44 21.04 6.50
CA LYS A 78 -2.11 21.66 7.79
C LYS A 78 -0.84 22.51 7.70
N ASP A 79 0.22 21.93 7.14
CA ASP A 79 1.59 22.45 7.25
C ASP A 79 1.95 23.39 6.10
N TYR A 80 1.40 23.15 4.89
CA TYR A 80 1.72 23.93 3.68
C TYR A 80 0.54 24.67 3.06
N LYS A 81 -0.66 24.57 3.65
CA LYS A 81 -1.89 25.21 3.14
C LYS A 81 -2.26 24.78 1.71
N LEU A 82 -1.82 23.57 1.32
CA LEU A 82 -2.31 22.90 0.11
C LEU A 82 -3.69 22.30 0.36
N THR A 83 -4.21 21.57 -0.62
CA THR A 83 -5.58 21.05 -0.60
C THR A 83 -5.63 19.55 -0.30
N GLU A 84 -6.80 19.05 0.10
CA GLU A 84 -7.04 17.60 0.27
C GLU A 84 -6.76 16.84 -1.03
N GLN A 85 -7.02 17.47 -2.19
CA GLN A 85 -6.70 16.94 -3.51
C GLN A 85 -5.20 16.75 -3.73
N ASP A 86 -4.36 17.56 -3.09
CA ASP A 86 -2.91 17.39 -3.14
C ASP A 86 -2.46 16.23 -2.25
N ALA A 87 -3.13 16.00 -1.10
CA ALA A 87 -2.90 14.82 -0.28
C ALA A 87 -3.22 13.51 -1.03
N GLU A 88 -4.27 13.50 -1.87
CA GLU A 88 -4.58 12.37 -2.74
C GLU A 88 -3.45 12.07 -3.74
N VAL A 89 -2.84 13.11 -4.33
CA VAL A 89 -1.68 12.95 -5.23
C VAL A 89 -0.48 12.36 -4.48
N ILE A 90 -0.20 12.84 -3.25
CA ILE A 90 0.88 12.30 -2.41
C ILE A 90 0.67 10.82 -2.16
N VAL A 91 -0.50 10.44 -1.66
CA VAL A 91 -0.83 9.06 -1.31
C VAL A 91 -0.75 8.13 -2.53
N VAL A 92 -1.25 8.57 -3.69
CA VAL A 92 -1.22 7.75 -4.90
C VAL A 92 0.20 7.55 -5.42
N LEU A 93 0.99 8.62 -5.53
CA LEU A 93 2.37 8.52 -6.02
C LEU A 93 3.26 7.73 -5.06
N ALA A 94 3.10 7.93 -3.75
CA ALA A 94 3.84 7.16 -2.76
C ALA A 94 3.48 5.67 -2.83
N ALA A 95 2.19 5.33 -2.83
CA ALA A 95 1.75 3.94 -2.98
C ALA A 95 2.22 3.31 -4.29
N ALA A 96 2.23 4.07 -5.38
CA ALA A 96 2.67 3.57 -6.68
C ALA A 96 4.17 3.31 -6.78
N LEU A 97 4.98 4.03 -6.01
CA LEU A 97 6.44 4.01 -6.14
C LEU A 97 7.15 3.35 -4.95
N HIS A 98 6.44 3.01 -3.87
CA HIS A 98 7.07 2.54 -2.64
C HIS A 98 7.96 1.29 -2.82
N ASP A 99 7.57 0.42 -3.75
CA ASP A 99 8.19 -0.90 -3.98
C ASP A 99 9.05 -1.01 -5.25
N ILE A 100 9.30 0.09 -5.97
CA ILE A 100 10.09 0.02 -7.22
C ILE A 100 11.54 -0.42 -6.98
N GLY A 101 12.07 -0.24 -5.76
CA GLY A 101 13.40 -0.70 -5.37
C GLY A 101 13.58 -2.22 -5.38
N HIS A 102 12.49 -3.01 -5.36
CA HIS A 102 12.57 -4.45 -5.60
C HIS A 102 13.11 -4.80 -6.99
N ALA A 103 13.08 -3.88 -7.96
CA ALA A 103 13.75 -4.06 -9.24
C ALA A 103 15.28 -4.17 -9.09
N VAL A 104 15.84 -3.60 -8.01
CA VAL A 104 17.27 -3.66 -7.67
C VAL A 104 17.54 -4.83 -6.74
N HIS A 105 16.92 -4.84 -5.55
CA HIS A 105 17.10 -5.89 -4.56
C HIS A 105 15.94 -5.89 -3.53
N ARG A 106 15.79 -6.98 -2.77
CA ARG A 106 14.81 -7.03 -1.68
C ARG A 106 15.29 -6.31 -0.42
N ASP A 107 16.49 -6.64 0.02
CA ASP A 107 17.09 -5.97 1.18
C ASP A 107 17.17 -4.48 0.89
N LYS A 108 16.63 -3.66 1.77
CA LYS A 108 16.61 -2.20 1.65
C LYS A 108 15.92 -1.67 0.39
N HIS A 109 14.94 -2.40 -0.16
CA HIS A 109 14.16 -1.95 -1.31
C HIS A 109 13.59 -0.54 -1.13
N GLU A 110 13.28 -0.14 0.09
CA GLU A 110 12.78 1.19 0.43
C GLU A 110 13.84 2.28 0.14
N GLU A 111 15.11 2.03 0.47
CA GLU A 111 16.23 2.93 0.18
C GLU A 111 16.49 3.04 -1.33
N TYR A 112 16.35 1.92 -2.05
CA TYR A 112 16.43 1.92 -3.52
C TYR A 112 15.25 2.66 -4.15
N SER A 113 14.03 2.49 -3.63
CA SER A 113 12.86 3.25 -4.08
C SER A 113 13.07 4.75 -3.90
N ILE A 114 13.63 5.21 -2.78
CA ILE A 114 13.99 6.62 -2.56
C ILE A 114 15.02 7.14 -3.54
N SER A 115 15.95 6.29 -3.97
CA SER A 115 16.97 6.67 -4.96
C SER A 115 16.37 6.80 -6.37
N MET A 116 15.38 5.97 -6.71
CA MET A 116 14.79 5.88 -8.06
C MET A 116 13.59 6.82 -8.26
N ALA A 117 12.77 7.02 -7.22
CA ALA A 117 11.53 7.77 -7.31
C ALA A 117 11.67 9.26 -7.69
N PRO A 118 12.70 10.03 -7.27
CA PRO A 118 12.74 11.49 -7.50
C PRO A 118 12.66 11.91 -8.98
N GLN A 119 13.32 11.17 -9.87
CA GLN A 119 13.29 11.48 -11.30
C GLN A 119 11.91 11.20 -11.91
N ILE A 120 11.27 10.12 -11.47
CA ILE A 120 9.93 9.74 -11.88
C ILE A 120 8.91 10.78 -11.37
N ILE A 121 8.94 11.09 -10.07
CA ILE A 121 8.02 12.05 -9.44
C ILE A 121 8.12 13.41 -10.13
N ARG A 122 9.34 13.91 -10.38
CA ARG A 122 9.54 15.21 -11.04
C ARG A 122 8.85 15.25 -12.41
N ARG A 123 9.04 14.21 -13.22
CA ARG A 123 8.41 14.07 -14.55
C ARG A 123 6.89 13.97 -14.45
N LEU A 124 6.36 13.24 -13.47
CA LEU A 124 4.92 13.08 -13.30
C LEU A 124 4.24 14.38 -12.85
N LEU A 125 4.91 15.21 -12.05
CA LEU A 125 4.37 16.48 -11.53
C LEU A 125 4.57 17.69 -12.46
N GLU A 126 5.37 17.54 -13.52
CA GLU A 126 5.74 18.64 -14.42
C GLU A 126 4.51 19.34 -15.04
N GLY A 127 4.41 20.66 -14.87
CA GLY A 127 3.30 21.47 -15.38
C GLY A 127 1.97 21.27 -14.64
N ILE A 128 1.95 20.48 -13.56
CA ILE A 128 0.79 20.36 -12.65
C ILE A 128 0.96 21.29 -11.44
N TYR A 129 2.19 21.43 -10.96
CA TYR A 129 2.57 22.26 -9.82
C TYR A 129 3.64 23.29 -10.22
N ASP A 130 3.61 24.46 -9.57
CA ASP A 130 4.73 25.40 -9.59
C ASP A 130 5.94 24.83 -8.82
N GLU A 131 7.09 25.49 -8.93
CA GLU A 131 8.36 24.98 -8.38
C GLU A 131 8.30 24.73 -6.86
N GLU A 132 7.70 25.67 -6.11
CA GLU A 132 7.55 25.57 -4.66
C GLU A 132 6.65 24.39 -4.28
N LYS A 133 5.46 24.29 -4.88
CA LYS A 133 4.55 23.17 -4.60
C LYS A 133 5.15 21.84 -5.05
N ALA A 134 5.83 21.78 -6.19
CA ALA A 134 6.48 20.56 -6.66
C ALA A 134 7.56 20.08 -5.67
N ALA A 135 8.30 20.99 -5.05
CA ALA A 135 9.28 20.65 -4.01
C ALA A 135 8.62 20.09 -2.74
N ILE A 136 7.52 20.69 -2.30
CA ILE A 136 6.72 20.20 -1.15
C ILE A 136 6.17 18.81 -1.45
N MET A 137 5.51 18.64 -2.60
CA MET A 137 4.94 17.36 -3.02
C MET A 137 6.02 16.27 -3.10
N MET A 138 7.20 16.59 -3.67
CA MET A 138 8.34 15.67 -3.71
C MET A 138 8.76 15.22 -2.30
N ALA A 139 8.91 16.15 -1.35
CA ALA A 139 9.33 15.83 0.01
C ALA A 139 8.30 14.92 0.70
N GLU A 140 7.02 15.25 0.60
CA GLU A 140 5.92 14.48 1.20
C GLU A 140 5.78 13.07 0.59
N ILE A 141 5.92 12.95 -0.74
CA ILE A 141 5.87 11.65 -1.43
C ILE A 141 7.05 10.78 -1.01
N LEU A 142 8.28 11.32 -1.00
CA LEU A 142 9.47 10.56 -0.60
C LEU A 142 9.41 10.16 0.88
N HIS A 143 8.88 11.03 1.74
CA HIS A 143 8.65 10.69 3.14
C HIS A 143 7.66 9.54 3.30
N ALA A 144 6.52 9.59 2.60
CA ALA A 144 5.54 8.52 2.61
C ALA A 144 6.09 7.20 2.02
N ILE A 145 6.97 7.28 1.01
CA ILE A 145 7.73 6.13 0.53
C ILE A 145 8.61 5.59 1.66
N ILE A 146 9.57 6.33 2.21
CA ILE A 146 10.51 5.71 3.16
C ILE A 146 9.82 5.22 4.45
N ALA A 147 8.74 5.88 4.88
CA ALA A 147 8.02 5.54 6.10
C ALA A 147 7.14 4.27 6.01
N HIS A 148 7.03 3.63 4.83
CA HIS A 148 6.44 2.28 4.77
C HIS A 148 7.37 1.20 5.35
N ARG A 149 8.67 1.51 5.50
CA ARG A 149 9.67 0.68 6.17
C ARG A 149 9.39 0.55 7.66
N GLU A 150 9.61 -0.64 8.23
CA GLU A 150 9.16 -0.95 9.60
C GLU A 150 9.74 -0.03 10.69
N ASP A 151 11.03 0.30 10.61
CA ASP A 151 11.80 1.08 11.58
C ASP A 151 11.78 2.60 11.32
N VAL A 152 11.08 3.07 10.28
CA VAL A 152 10.91 4.49 9.97
C VAL A 152 9.48 4.91 10.34
N LEU A 153 9.35 5.79 11.34
CA LEU A 153 8.03 6.26 11.77
C LEU A 153 7.45 7.28 10.78
N PRO A 154 6.21 7.10 10.29
CA PRO A 154 5.52 8.11 9.52
C PRO A 154 5.24 9.34 10.39
N LEU A 155 5.66 10.50 9.88
CA LEU A 155 5.44 11.82 10.49
C LEU A 155 4.24 12.57 9.92
N THR A 156 3.60 12.03 8.88
CA THR A 156 2.48 12.66 8.18
C THR A 156 1.30 11.69 8.08
N LEU A 157 0.09 12.24 7.99
CA LEU A 157 -1.12 11.44 7.88
C LEU A 157 -1.07 10.57 6.61
N GLU A 158 -0.60 11.16 5.51
CA GLU A 158 -0.42 10.55 4.21
C GLU A 158 0.53 9.34 4.29
N ALA A 159 1.68 9.49 4.96
CA ALA A 159 2.63 8.41 5.19
C ALA A 159 2.04 7.27 6.04
N GLY A 160 1.30 7.62 7.10
CA GLY A 160 0.60 6.64 7.95
C GLY A 160 -0.45 5.84 7.16
N VAL A 161 -1.19 6.52 6.29
CA VAL A 161 -2.17 5.90 5.38
C VAL A 161 -1.49 4.92 4.41
N VAL A 162 -0.42 5.32 3.73
CA VAL A 162 0.30 4.45 2.78
C VAL A 162 0.85 3.22 3.49
N ARG A 163 1.49 3.39 4.65
CA ARG A 163 2.04 2.30 5.46
C ARG A 163 1.00 1.25 5.83
N VAL A 164 -0.18 1.69 6.30
CA VAL A 164 -1.25 0.75 6.68
C VAL A 164 -1.89 0.13 5.44
N ALA A 165 -2.10 0.90 4.37
CA ALA A 165 -2.68 0.37 3.14
C ALA A 165 -1.83 -0.73 2.51
N ASP A 166 -0.50 -0.60 2.54
CA ASP A 166 0.43 -1.65 2.13
C ASP A 166 0.27 -2.91 3.01
N ALA A 167 0.27 -2.73 4.35
CA ALA A 167 0.08 -3.82 5.30
C ALA A 167 -1.21 -4.61 5.07
N LEU A 168 -2.28 -3.93 4.64
CA LEU A 168 -3.61 -4.51 4.44
C LEU A 168 -3.73 -5.39 3.19
N ASP A 169 -2.80 -5.31 2.25
CA ASP A 169 -2.78 -6.18 1.08
C ASP A 169 -2.20 -7.56 1.44
N MET A 170 -3.03 -8.38 2.09
CA MET A 170 -2.65 -9.72 2.60
C MET A 170 -3.65 -10.83 2.18
N GLU A 171 -4.54 -10.56 1.23
CA GLU A 171 -5.52 -11.55 0.75
C GLU A 171 -4.83 -12.73 0.04
N LYS A 172 -5.37 -13.94 0.19
CA LYS A 172 -4.86 -15.20 -0.37
C LYS A 172 -4.52 -15.20 -1.85
N GLY A 173 -5.10 -14.28 -2.64
CA GLY A 173 -4.79 -14.11 -4.05
C GLY A 173 -3.29 -13.87 -4.30
N ARG A 174 -2.60 -13.22 -3.35
CA ARG A 174 -1.16 -12.90 -3.42
C ARG A 174 -0.25 -14.11 -3.25
N ALA A 175 -0.68 -15.10 -2.47
CA ALA A 175 0.13 -16.28 -2.12
C ALA A 175 -0.12 -17.49 -3.03
N ARG A 176 -1.11 -17.42 -3.94
CA ARG A 176 -1.51 -18.56 -4.76
C ARG A 176 -0.40 -19.05 -5.70
N ILE A 177 0.29 -18.13 -6.36
CA ILE A 177 1.37 -18.46 -7.31
C ILE A 177 2.57 -19.10 -6.60
N PRO A 178 3.19 -18.49 -5.57
CA PRO A 178 4.34 -19.08 -4.89
C PRO A 178 3.99 -20.42 -4.22
N PHE A 179 2.79 -20.55 -3.66
CA PHE A 179 2.32 -21.82 -3.07
C PHE A 179 2.19 -22.93 -4.12
N GLN A 180 1.59 -22.64 -5.28
CA GLN A 180 1.47 -23.61 -6.39
C GLN A 180 2.83 -24.02 -6.98
N ALA A 181 3.84 -23.15 -6.87
CA ALA A 181 5.21 -23.45 -7.26
C ALA A 181 5.96 -24.32 -6.24
N GLY A 182 5.28 -24.85 -5.21
CA GLY A 182 5.85 -25.76 -4.21
C GLY A 182 6.58 -25.07 -3.06
N LYS A 183 6.59 -23.73 -3.01
CA LYS A 183 7.20 -22.97 -1.91
C LYS A 183 6.21 -22.83 -0.76
N VAL A 184 6.06 -23.90 0.02
CA VAL A 184 5.19 -23.93 1.21
C VAL A 184 5.99 -23.48 2.43
N ASN A 185 5.66 -22.33 2.98
CA ASN A 185 6.17 -21.81 4.26
C ASN A 185 5.03 -21.19 5.10
N ILE A 186 5.31 -20.83 6.36
CA ILE A 186 4.30 -20.26 7.26
C ILE A 186 3.64 -19.00 6.70
N HIS A 187 4.39 -18.15 5.99
CA HIS A 187 3.86 -16.93 5.37
C HIS A 187 2.87 -17.25 4.24
N SER A 188 3.18 -18.21 3.38
CA SER A 188 2.27 -18.65 2.31
C SER A 188 0.99 -19.29 2.86
N VAL A 189 1.09 -20.11 3.91
CA VAL A 189 -0.05 -20.79 4.55
C VAL A 189 -0.97 -19.78 5.24
N SER A 190 -0.40 -18.86 6.02
CA SER A 190 -1.16 -17.83 6.73
C SER A 190 -1.78 -16.81 5.78
N ALA A 191 -1.12 -16.44 4.67
CA ALA A 191 -1.73 -15.60 3.63
C ALA A 191 -2.90 -16.32 2.93
N LEU A 192 -2.79 -17.62 2.66
CA LEU A 192 -3.88 -18.43 2.09
C LEU A 192 -5.11 -18.53 2.99
N ALA A 193 -4.94 -18.33 4.29
CA ALA A 193 -6.01 -18.34 5.28
C ALA A 193 -6.90 -17.08 5.23
N ILE A 194 -6.46 -16.00 4.56
CA ILE A 194 -7.20 -14.73 4.50
C ILE A 194 -8.04 -14.68 3.22
N ASP A 195 -9.35 -14.76 3.38
CA ASP A 195 -10.30 -14.74 2.27
C ASP A 195 -10.55 -13.33 1.75
N LYS A 196 -10.72 -12.36 2.66
CA LYS A 196 -11.05 -10.98 2.29
C LYS A 196 -10.59 -9.97 3.35
N VAL A 197 -10.10 -8.83 2.88
CA VAL A 197 -9.87 -7.63 3.69
C VAL A 197 -10.77 -6.52 3.18
N ARG A 198 -11.52 -5.87 4.08
CA ARG A 198 -12.41 -4.76 3.74
C ARG A 198 -12.14 -3.57 4.64
N VAL A 199 -11.77 -2.45 4.03
CA VAL A 199 -11.75 -1.14 4.69
C VAL A 199 -13.14 -0.52 4.53
N LYS A 200 -13.74 -0.05 5.62
CA LYS A 200 -15.08 0.56 5.69
C LYS A 200 -15.08 1.74 6.66
N LYS A 201 -16.13 2.56 6.59
CA LYS A 201 -16.41 3.57 7.61
C LYS A 201 -16.74 2.87 8.94
N GLY A 202 -16.03 3.23 9.99
CA GLY A 202 -16.30 2.73 11.34
C GLY A 202 -17.31 3.59 12.09
N THR A 203 -17.76 3.07 13.24
CA THR A 203 -18.72 3.74 14.12
C THR A 203 -18.04 4.50 15.26
N GLU A 204 -17.10 3.86 15.95
CA GLU A 204 -16.34 4.46 17.06
C GLU A 204 -15.06 5.16 16.60
N ARG A 205 -14.38 4.55 15.62
CA ARG A 205 -13.18 5.08 14.98
C ARG A 205 -13.46 5.27 13.49
N PRO A 206 -12.84 6.25 12.81
CA PRO A 206 -13.12 6.56 11.40
C PRO A 206 -13.02 5.35 10.46
N ILE A 207 -12.04 4.47 10.70
CA ILE A 207 -11.75 3.33 9.85
C ILE A 207 -12.09 2.02 10.58
N LEU A 208 -12.90 1.19 9.93
CA LEU A 208 -13.10 -0.21 10.28
C LEU A 208 -12.40 -1.09 9.23
N VAL A 209 -11.52 -1.96 9.68
CA VAL A 209 -10.91 -3.02 8.88
C VAL A 209 -11.54 -4.35 9.30
N GLU A 210 -12.28 -4.97 8.38
CA GLU A 210 -12.79 -6.33 8.55
C GLU A 210 -11.89 -7.32 7.82
N ILE A 211 -11.46 -8.37 8.51
CA ILE A 211 -10.64 -9.45 7.94
C ILE A 211 -11.45 -10.76 8.05
N GLU A 212 -11.86 -11.28 6.91
CA GLU A 212 -12.54 -12.58 6.78
C GLU A 212 -11.49 -13.66 6.54
N MET A 213 -11.45 -14.67 7.41
CA MET A 213 -10.53 -15.79 7.30
C MET A 213 -11.27 -17.08 6.94
N SER A 214 -10.56 -18.02 6.31
CA SER A 214 -11.01 -19.40 6.15
C SER A 214 -10.38 -20.36 7.17
N ASN A 215 -9.33 -19.92 7.85
CA ASN A 215 -8.56 -20.69 8.83
C ASN A 215 -7.86 -19.73 9.82
N SER A 216 -7.69 -20.14 11.08
CA SER A 216 -7.08 -19.30 12.12
C SER A 216 -5.57 -19.05 11.91
N ALA A 217 -4.90 -19.83 11.05
CA ALA A 217 -3.52 -19.57 10.64
C ALA A 217 -3.31 -18.15 10.08
N GLY A 218 -4.37 -17.49 9.58
CA GLY A 218 -4.32 -16.11 9.12
C GLY A 218 -4.00 -15.09 10.22
N ILE A 219 -4.19 -15.45 11.51
CA ILE A 219 -3.82 -14.60 12.65
C ILE A 219 -2.33 -14.27 12.61
N PHE A 220 -1.48 -15.18 12.11
CA PHE A 220 -0.05 -14.93 11.96
C PHE A 220 0.26 -13.74 11.05
N GLN A 221 -0.49 -13.54 9.94
CA GLN A 221 -0.31 -12.35 9.09
C GLN A 221 -0.68 -11.06 9.84
N ILE A 222 -1.70 -11.12 10.69
CA ILE A 222 -2.11 -9.97 11.49
C ILE A 222 -1.02 -9.63 12.50
N ASP A 223 -0.48 -10.64 13.17
CA ASP A 223 0.50 -10.43 14.23
C ASP A 223 1.85 -9.98 13.68
N GLU A 224 2.36 -10.63 12.64
CA GLU A 224 3.68 -10.31 12.08
C GLU A 224 3.69 -9.08 11.17
N LEU A 225 2.67 -8.91 10.31
CA LEU A 225 2.71 -7.85 9.29
C LEU A 225 1.87 -6.64 9.67
N LEU A 226 0.66 -6.86 10.17
CA LEU A 226 -0.31 -5.78 10.34
C LEU A 226 -0.11 -5.00 11.64
N ARG A 227 0.07 -5.71 12.76
CA ARG A 227 0.09 -5.10 14.11
C ARG A 227 1.12 -3.99 14.18
N ASP A 228 2.37 -4.31 13.84
CA ASP A 228 3.48 -3.39 13.96
C ASP A 228 3.36 -2.19 13.01
N LYS A 229 2.90 -2.43 11.77
CA LYS A 229 2.66 -1.35 10.82
C LYS A 229 1.55 -0.41 11.30
N VAL A 230 0.48 -0.93 11.90
CA VAL A 230 -0.64 -0.13 12.40
C VAL A 230 -0.30 0.59 13.70
N GLU A 231 0.33 -0.06 14.68
CA GLU A 231 0.75 0.56 15.95
C GLU A 231 1.70 1.73 15.70
N LYS A 232 2.66 1.56 14.78
CA LYS A 232 3.66 2.57 14.42
C LYS A 232 3.18 3.54 13.32
N SER A 233 1.91 3.51 12.91
CA SER A 233 1.42 4.30 11.76
C SER A 233 1.09 5.76 12.05
N GLY A 234 0.98 6.16 13.32
CA GLY A 234 0.43 7.48 13.69
C GLY A 234 -1.09 7.61 13.50
N ILE A 235 -1.77 6.61 12.93
CA ILE A 235 -3.24 6.57 12.77
C ILE A 235 -3.89 5.37 13.50
N ARG A 236 -3.16 4.73 14.41
CA ARG A 236 -3.58 3.55 15.18
C ARG A 236 -4.91 3.74 15.91
N ASP A 237 -5.08 4.90 16.53
CA ASP A 237 -6.26 5.30 17.30
C ASP A 237 -7.47 5.62 16.41
N LYS A 238 -7.27 5.69 15.09
CA LYS A 238 -8.31 5.92 14.09
C LYS A 238 -8.81 4.63 13.42
N ILE A 239 -8.21 3.50 13.76
CA ILE A 239 -8.49 2.21 13.13
C ILE A 239 -9.03 1.21 14.16
N THR A 240 -10.15 0.57 13.82
CA THR A 240 -10.67 -0.64 14.47
C THR A 240 -10.43 -1.83 13.55
N ILE A 241 -9.83 -2.91 14.06
CA ILE A 241 -9.61 -4.15 13.30
C ILE A 241 -10.51 -5.23 13.89
N VAL A 242 -11.34 -5.85 13.06
CA VAL A 242 -12.22 -6.96 13.42
C VAL A 242 -11.86 -8.17 12.56
N VAL A 243 -11.62 -9.30 13.22
CA VAL A 243 -11.24 -10.57 12.57
C VAL A 243 -12.39 -11.55 12.71
N HIS A 244 -12.85 -12.08 11.58
CA HIS A 244 -13.89 -13.10 11.51
C HIS A 244 -13.26 -14.45 11.18
N VAL A 245 -13.21 -15.33 12.18
CA VAL A 245 -12.77 -16.73 12.02
C VAL A 245 -14.02 -17.62 11.96
N PRO A 246 -14.12 -18.54 10.98
CA PRO A 246 -15.27 -19.42 10.84
C PRO A 246 -15.27 -20.47 11.96
N LYS A 247 -16.46 -20.97 12.32
CA LYS A 247 -16.57 -22.07 13.29
C LYS A 247 -15.93 -23.37 12.80
N GLU A 248 -16.01 -23.61 11.49
CA GLU A 248 -15.37 -24.74 10.82
C GLU A 248 -14.28 -24.20 9.89
N GLU A 249 -13.03 -24.56 10.18
CA GLU A 249 -11.88 -24.08 9.43
C GLU A 249 -11.59 -24.95 8.21
N LYS A 250 -11.24 -24.30 7.09
CA LYS A 250 -10.77 -25.00 5.89
C LYS A 250 -9.34 -25.47 6.11
N ARG A 251 -9.06 -26.72 5.73
CA ARG A 251 -7.69 -27.24 5.68
C ARG A 251 -6.93 -26.56 4.54
N ILE A 252 -5.72 -26.05 4.82
CA ILE A 252 -4.87 -25.37 3.82
C ILE A 252 -3.82 -26.32 3.24
N ILE A 253 -3.19 -27.15 4.08
CA ILE A 253 -2.17 -28.13 3.69
C ILE A 253 -2.51 -29.50 4.30
N GLU A 254 -2.15 -30.57 3.60
CA GLU A 254 -2.31 -31.95 4.08
C GLU A 254 -1.05 -32.50 4.76
N ARG A 255 0.12 -32.04 4.31
CA ARG A 255 1.42 -32.47 4.81
C ARG A 255 2.44 -31.36 4.59
N LEU A 256 3.30 -31.12 5.57
CA LEU A 256 4.50 -30.30 5.46
C LEU A 256 5.69 -31.19 5.82
N GLU A 257 6.69 -31.24 4.95
CA GLU A 257 7.98 -31.86 5.23
C GLU A 257 9.04 -30.76 5.28
N LEU A 258 9.91 -30.82 6.30
CA LEU A 258 10.99 -29.87 6.53
C LEU A 258 12.34 -30.49 6.18
#